data_AF-A0A4S2KV19-F1
#
_entry.id   AF-A0A4S2KV19-F1
#
_cell.length_a   1.000
_cell.length_b   1.000
_cell.length_c   1.000
_cell.angle_alpha   90.00
_cell.angle_beta   90.00
_cell.angle_gamma   90.00
#
_symmetry.space_group_name_H-M   'P 1'
#
loop_
_entity.id
_entity.type
_entity.pdbx_description
1 polymer ?
#
loop_
_entity_poly.entity_id
_entity_poly.type
_entity_poly.pdbx_seq_one_letter_code
_entity_poly.pdbx_strand_id
1 'polypeptide(L)'
;MYAMITLKISDAYKYLAGFEEQRDEQIKLHKLRVECLEDVRKKFRTAIDDDRELQIYRRICYEVVTSCSTVMDLMVEETYYDESFKELSMKANQYAKIIAENINFYLNTISYKAEK
;
A
#
# COMPACT_ATOMS: atom_id res chain seq x y z
N MET A 1 -14.58 0.91 -12.07
CA MET A 1 -14.74 -0.57 -11.99
C MET A 1 -13.44 -1.30 -11.62
N TYR A 2 -12.32 -1.05 -12.32
CA TYR A 2 -11.01 -1.70 -12.08
C TYR A 2 -10.45 -1.53 -10.65
N ALA A 3 -10.57 -0.33 -10.07
CA ALA A 3 -10.10 -0.05 -8.72
C ALA A 3 -10.87 -0.82 -7.62
N MET A 4 -12.18 -0.99 -7.78
CA MET A 4 -12.98 -1.78 -6.84
C MET A 4 -12.59 -3.27 -6.85
N ILE A 5 -12.31 -3.82 -8.03
CA ILE A 5 -11.83 -5.20 -8.17
C ILE A 5 -10.48 -5.34 -7.46
N THR A 6 -9.58 -4.38 -7.65
CA THR A 6 -8.27 -4.40 -7.01
C THR A 6 -8.37 -4.27 -5.49
N LEU A 7 -9.27 -3.45 -4.97
CA LEU A 7 -9.52 -3.40 -3.52
C LEU A 7 -9.98 -4.76 -2.98
N LYS A 8 -10.84 -5.50 -3.71
CA LYS A 8 -11.22 -6.86 -3.31
C LYS A 8 -10.05 -7.85 -3.37
N ILE A 9 -9.20 -7.75 -4.38
CA ILE A 9 -7.98 -8.57 -4.49
C ILE A 9 -7.03 -8.24 -3.32
N SER A 10 -6.89 -6.97 -2.98
CA SER A 10 -6.10 -6.51 -1.84
C SER A 10 -6.65 -7.02 -0.51
N ASP A 11 -7.98 -7.02 -0.34
CA ASP A 11 -8.66 -7.60 0.83
C ASP A 11 -8.40 -9.12 0.91
N ALA A 12 -8.40 -9.82 -0.22
CA ALA A 12 -8.07 -11.25 -0.27
C ALA A 12 -6.61 -11.53 0.12
N TYR A 13 -5.64 -10.75 -0.40
CA TYR A 13 -4.24 -10.89 0.03
C TYR A 13 -4.07 -10.64 1.52
N LYS A 14 -4.72 -9.59 2.06
CA LYS A 14 -4.71 -9.30 3.50
C LYS A 14 -5.28 -10.45 4.32
N TYR A 15 -6.41 -11.01 3.88
CA TYR A 15 -7.03 -12.14 4.54
C TYR A 15 -6.09 -13.35 4.54
N LEU A 16 -5.58 -13.75 3.37
CA LEU A 16 -4.68 -14.90 3.24
C LEU A 16 -3.42 -14.74 4.10
N ALA A 17 -2.80 -13.55 4.09
CA ALA A 17 -1.61 -13.28 4.90
C ALA A 17 -1.88 -13.38 6.41
N GLY A 18 -3.10 -13.10 6.86
CA GLY A 18 -3.49 -13.23 8.27
C GLY A 18 -3.62 -14.69 8.76
N PHE A 19 -3.72 -15.66 7.85
CA PHE A 19 -3.77 -17.09 8.16
C PHE A 19 -2.51 -17.84 7.71
N GLU A 20 -1.54 -17.15 7.10
CA GLU A 20 -0.29 -17.76 6.68
C GLU A 20 0.64 -17.91 7.88
N GLU A 21 1.08 -19.14 8.13
CA GLU A 21 1.98 -19.47 9.24
C GLU A 21 3.44 -19.26 8.87
N GLN A 22 3.78 -19.38 7.58
CA GLN A 22 5.13 -19.17 7.07
C GLN A 22 5.39 -17.68 6.84
N ARG A 23 6.28 -17.10 7.64
CA ARG A 23 6.60 -15.66 7.61
C ARG A 23 7.01 -15.17 6.22
N ASP A 24 7.82 -15.93 5.49
CA ASP A 24 8.27 -15.55 4.14
C ASP A 24 7.10 -15.43 3.16
N GLU A 25 6.15 -16.35 3.23
CA GLU A 25 4.94 -16.34 2.40
C GLU A 25 3.97 -15.24 2.85
N GLN A 26 3.87 -14.96 4.16
CA GLN A 26 3.13 -13.81 4.68
C GLN A 26 3.68 -12.48 4.14
N ILE A 27 5.00 -12.28 4.20
CA ILE A 27 5.68 -11.10 3.66
C ILE A 27 5.43 -11.00 2.15
N LYS A 28 5.57 -12.09 1.42
CA LYS A 28 5.32 -12.14 -0.03
C LYS A 28 3.88 -11.76 -0.39
N LEU A 29 2.88 -12.23 0.35
CA LEU A 29 1.49 -11.84 0.16
C LEU A 29 1.28 -10.33 0.39
N HIS A 30 1.90 -9.75 1.43
CA HIS A 30 1.84 -8.31 1.66
C HIS A 30 2.59 -7.50 0.58
N LYS A 31 3.70 -8.01 0.04
CA LYS A 31 4.41 -7.39 -1.09
C LYS A 31 3.56 -7.37 -2.36
N LEU A 32 2.94 -8.50 -2.71
CA LEU A 32 2.00 -8.60 -3.84
C LEU A 32 0.81 -7.64 -3.67
N ARG A 33 0.32 -7.49 -2.44
CA ARG A 33 -0.73 -6.53 -2.11
C ARG A 33 -0.30 -5.09 -2.41
N VAL A 34 0.91 -4.68 -2.02
CA VAL A 34 1.46 -3.35 -2.31
C VAL A 34 1.56 -3.13 -3.82
N GLU A 35 2.12 -4.09 -4.56
CA GLU A 35 2.30 -3.99 -6.02
C GLU A 35 0.96 -3.79 -6.75
N CYS A 36 -0.06 -4.58 -6.38
CA CYS A 36 -1.39 -4.51 -6.97
C CYS A 36 -2.05 -3.13 -6.73
N LEU A 37 -1.95 -2.60 -5.51
CA LEU A 37 -2.52 -1.30 -5.16
C LEU A 37 -1.77 -0.14 -5.85
N GLU A 38 -0.44 -0.22 -5.92
CA GLU A 38 0.40 0.77 -6.61
C GLU A 38 0.13 0.85 -8.12
N ASP A 39 -0.08 -0.29 -8.78
CA ASP A 39 -0.43 -0.34 -10.21
C ASP A 39 -1.73 0.42 -10.49
N VAL A 40 -2.77 0.21 -9.67
CA VAL A 40 -4.04 0.94 -9.81
C VAL A 40 -3.88 2.41 -9.54
N ARG A 41 -3.16 2.78 -8.48
CA ARG A 41 -2.90 4.18 -8.12
C ARG A 41 -2.26 4.92 -9.30
N LYS A 42 -1.25 4.34 -9.95
CA LYS A 42 -0.60 4.94 -11.13
C LYS A 42 -1.57 5.15 -12.29
N LYS A 43 -2.53 4.24 -12.47
CA LYS A 43 -3.59 4.31 -13.49
C LYS A 43 -4.69 5.33 -13.15
N PHE A 44 -4.88 5.67 -11.88
CA PHE A 44 -5.89 6.62 -11.40
C PHE A 44 -5.56 8.10 -11.70
N ARG A 45 -4.50 8.39 -12.47
CA ARG A 45 -4.03 9.75 -12.83
C ARG A 45 -4.98 10.58 -13.72
N THR A 46 -6.19 10.11 -14.00
CA THR A 46 -7.20 10.85 -14.78
C THR A 46 -8.08 11.67 -13.84
N ALA A 47 -8.42 12.90 -14.24
CA ALA A 47 -9.14 13.88 -13.42
C ALA A 47 -10.35 13.27 -12.71
N ILE A 48 -10.29 13.24 -11.38
CA ILE A 48 -11.36 12.74 -10.52
C ILE A 48 -12.47 13.78 -10.54
N ASP A 49 -13.53 13.53 -11.32
CA ASP A 49 -14.68 14.43 -11.45
C ASP A 49 -15.87 13.97 -10.57
N ASP A 50 -15.81 12.73 -10.06
CA ASP A 50 -16.84 12.12 -9.21
C ASP A 50 -16.35 11.91 -7.76
N ASP A 51 -17.17 12.31 -6.81
CA ASP A 51 -16.99 12.13 -5.37
C ASP A 51 -16.78 10.64 -4.99
N ARG A 52 -17.42 9.72 -5.72
CA ARG A 52 -17.24 8.28 -5.51
C ARG A 52 -15.84 7.81 -5.91
N GLU A 53 -15.34 8.29 -7.03
CA GLU A 53 -13.99 7.99 -7.50
C GLU A 53 -12.93 8.56 -6.55
N LEU A 54 -13.18 9.75 -6.00
CA LEU A 54 -12.33 10.34 -4.97
C LEU A 54 -12.26 9.48 -3.70
N GLN A 55 -13.39 8.95 -3.24
CA GLN A 55 -13.42 8.05 -2.08
C GLN A 55 -12.66 6.75 -2.34
N ILE A 56 -12.81 6.17 -3.53
CA ILE A 56 -12.08 4.97 -3.94
C ILE A 56 -10.57 5.25 -3.98
N TYR A 57 -10.16 6.38 -4.54
CA TYR A 57 -8.77 6.80 -4.59
C TYR A 57 -8.16 6.98 -3.20
N ARG A 58 -8.88 7.68 -2.31
CA ARG A 58 -8.50 7.84 -0.90
C ARG A 58 -8.33 6.49 -0.20
N ARG A 59 -9.25 5.56 -0.43
CA ARG A 59 -9.15 4.20 0.11
C ARG A 59 -7.90 3.49 -0.41
N ILE A 60 -7.59 3.58 -1.71
CA ILE A 60 -6.37 2.99 -2.27
C ILE A 60 -5.12 3.56 -1.59
N CYS A 61 -5.02 4.89 -1.44
CA CYS A 61 -3.86 5.50 -0.77
C CYS A 61 -3.69 4.99 0.67
N TYR A 62 -4.79 4.88 1.42
CA TYR A 62 -4.76 4.33 2.78
C TYR A 62 -4.31 2.85 2.81
N GLU A 63 -4.84 2.02 1.91
CA GLU A 63 -4.48 0.61 1.83
C GLU A 63 -3.01 0.41 1.42
N VAL A 64 -2.46 1.27 0.56
CA VAL A 64 -1.02 1.25 0.22
C VAL A 64 -0.19 1.55 1.45
N VAL A 65 -0.51 2.64 2.17
CA VAL A 65 0.25 3.06 3.36
C VAL A 65 0.26 1.95 4.40
N THR A 66 -0.90 1.41 4.75
CA THR A 66 -1.02 0.34 5.75
C THR A 66 -0.29 -0.93 5.32
N SER A 67 -0.39 -1.33 4.04
CA SER A 67 0.33 -2.50 3.52
C SER A 67 1.85 -2.33 3.59
N CYS A 68 2.37 -1.17 3.18
CA CYS A 68 3.80 -0.86 3.25
C CYS A 68 4.30 -0.88 4.70
N SER A 69 3.53 -0.32 5.64
CA SER A 69 3.84 -0.40 7.07
C SER A 69 3.93 -1.84 7.56
N THR A 70 2.94 -2.68 7.25
CA THR A 70 2.96 -4.09 7.63
C THR A 70 4.18 -4.84 7.06
N VAL A 71 4.56 -4.59 5.80
CA VAL A 71 5.78 -5.19 5.23
C VAL A 71 7.03 -4.76 6.00
N MET A 72 7.16 -3.46 6.32
CA MET A 72 8.30 -2.98 7.09
C MET A 72 8.35 -3.57 8.50
N ASP A 73 7.21 -3.66 9.19
CA ASP A 73 7.13 -4.26 10.54
C ASP A 73 7.60 -5.72 10.50
N LEU A 74 7.09 -6.51 9.54
CA LEU A 74 7.49 -7.91 9.38
C LEU A 74 8.97 -8.09 9.02
N MET A 75 9.51 -7.21 8.18
CA MET A 75 10.93 -7.25 7.81
C MET A 75 11.84 -6.88 9.00
N VAL A 76 11.46 -5.90 9.81
CA VAL A 76 12.22 -5.53 11.02
C VAL A 76 12.24 -6.68 12.04
N GLU A 77 11.13 -7.41 12.19
CA GLU A 77 11.08 -8.60 13.05
C GLU A 77 11.98 -9.75 12.55
N GLU A 78 12.09 -9.92 11.23
CA GLU A 78 12.89 -10.99 10.61
C GLU A 78 14.40 -10.70 10.65
N THR A 79 14.78 -9.45 10.39
CA THR A 79 16.18 -9.00 10.33
C THR A 79 16.91 -8.97 11.67
N TYR A 80 16.21 -9.27 12.77
CA TYR A 80 16.87 -9.57 14.04
C TYR A 80 17.77 -10.82 13.94
N TYR A 81 17.59 -11.66 12.91
CA TYR A 81 18.24 -12.98 12.84
C TYR A 81 19.14 -13.26 11.62
N ASP A 82 19.05 -12.58 10.45
CA ASP A 82 19.85 -13.03 9.28
C ASP A 82 20.17 -12.03 8.12
N GLU A 83 19.47 -10.91 7.92
CA GLU A 83 19.78 -9.99 6.79
C GLU A 83 20.88 -8.96 7.10
N SER A 84 21.68 -8.57 6.09
CA SER A 84 22.58 -7.42 6.23
C SER A 84 21.77 -6.13 6.40
N PHE A 85 22.04 -5.37 7.47
CA PHE A 85 21.37 -4.10 7.79
C PHE A 85 21.24 -3.13 6.60
N LYS A 86 22.20 -3.15 5.68
CA LYS A 86 22.20 -2.30 4.49
C LYS A 86 21.09 -2.65 3.49
N GLU A 87 20.82 -3.94 3.28
CA GLU A 87 19.77 -4.39 2.36
C GLU A 87 18.38 -4.07 2.92
N LEU A 88 18.16 -4.37 4.20
CA LEU A 88 16.96 -3.98 4.93
C LEU A 88 16.70 -2.49 4.83
N SER A 89 17.72 -1.66 5.10
CA SER A 89 17.61 -0.21 5.06
C SER A 89 17.22 0.29 3.66
N MET A 90 17.77 -0.29 2.59
CA MET A 90 17.36 0.03 1.22
C MET A 90 15.89 -0.29 0.96
N LYS A 91 15.42 -1.49 1.32
CA LYS A 91 14.02 -1.91 1.12
C LYS A 91 13.07 -1.05 1.97
N ALA A 92 13.40 -0.78 3.23
CA ALA A 92 12.61 0.10 4.12
C ALA A 92 12.50 1.52 3.55
N ASN A 93 13.59 2.08 3.02
CA ASN A 93 13.56 3.40 2.36
C ASN A 93 12.64 3.43 1.13
N GLN A 94 12.55 2.34 0.37
CA GLN A 94 11.62 2.25 -0.76
C GLN A 94 10.17 2.31 -0.28
N TYR A 95 9.79 1.52 0.72
CA TYR A 95 8.43 1.56 1.29
C TYR A 95 8.10 2.90 1.95
N ALA A 96 9.05 3.50 2.66
CA ALA A 96 8.88 4.83 3.25
C ALA A 96 8.60 5.90 2.18
N LYS A 97 9.27 5.83 1.03
CA LYS A 97 9.00 6.73 -0.10
C LYS A 97 7.59 6.53 -0.67
N ILE A 98 7.17 5.28 -0.86
CA ILE A 98 5.81 4.94 -1.33
C ILE A 98 4.77 5.49 -0.35
N ILE A 99 5.00 5.34 0.96
CA ILE A 99 4.12 5.88 2.01
C ILE A 99 4.04 7.41 1.91
N ALA A 100 5.18 8.10 1.90
CA ALA A 100 5.23 9.56 1.84
C ALA A 100 4.49 10.11 0.61
N GLU A 101 4.69 9.49 -0.55
CA GLU A 101 3.96 9.85 -1.75
C GLU A 101 2.45 9.67 -1.56
N ASN A 102 1.99 8.51 -1.08
CA ASN A 102 0.56 8.24 -0.92
C ASN A 102 -0.12 9.12 0.14
N ILE A 103 0.57 9.46 1.22
CA ILE A 103 0.09 10.45 2.19
C ILE A 103 -0.11 11.80 1.52
N ASN A 104 0.87 12.26 0.74
CA ASN A 104 0.76 13.53 0.02
C ASN A 104 -0.43 13.51 -0.97
N PHE A 105 -0.61 12.42 -1.72
CA PHE A 105 -1.77 12.26 -2.61
C PHE A 105 -3.09 12.28 -1.85
N TYR A 106 -3.19 11.58 -0.72
CA TYR A 106 -4.38 11.58 0.12
C TYR A 106 -4.70 12.98 0.63
N LEU A 107 -3.72 13.72 1.16
CA LEU A 107 -3.91 15.07 1.69
C LEU A 107 -4.32 16.08 0.59
N ASN A 108 -3.69 16.02 -0.59
CA ASN A 108 -4.05 16.91 -1.70
C ASN A 108 -5.50 16.70 -2.17
N THR A 109 -6.04 15.48 -2.03
CA THR A 109 -7.47 15.23 -2.32
C THR A 109 -8.41 15.83 -1.28
N ILE A 110 -7.93 16.13 -0.06
CA ILE A 110 -8.72 16.81 0.98
C ILE A 110 -8.79 18.30 0.68
N SER A 111 -7.66 18.91 0.31
CA SER A 111 -7.60 20.34 -0.04
C SER A 111 -8.55 20.69 -1.19
N TYR A 112 -8.69 19.81 -2.19
CA TYR A 112 -9.64 19.99 -3.30
C TYR A 112 -11.11 20.12 -2.86
N LYS A 113 -11.50 19.51 -1.73
CA LYS A 113 -12.85 19.64 -1.16
C LYS A 113 -13.06 20.88 -0.30
N ALA A 114 -11.98 21.54 0.15
CA ALA A 114 -12.08 22.75 0.97
C ALA A 114 -12.23 24.03 0.12
N GLU A 115 -11.92 23.97 -1.17
CA GLU A 115 -11.93 25.11 -2.10
C GLU A 115 -13.18 25.15 -3.02
N LYS A 116 -14.06 24.14 -2.96
CA LYS A 116 -15.36 24.09 -3.65
C LYS A 116 -16.49 24.33 -2.65
#